data_AF-A0A4Y7TRA0-F1
#
_entry.id   AF-A0A4Y7TRA0-F1
#
_cell.length_a   1.000
_cell.length_b   1.000
_cell.length_c   1.000
_cell.angle_alpha   90.00
_cell.angle_beta   90.00
_cell.angle_gamma   90.00
#
_symmetry.space_group_name_H-M   'P 1'
#
loop_
_entity.id
_entity.type
_entity.pdbx_description
1 polymer ?
#
loop_
_entity_poly.entity_id
_entity_poly.type
_entity_poly.pdbx_seq_one_letter_code
_entity_poly.pdbx_strand_id
1 'polypeptide(L)'
;MLELLKRFEDESVEDAEASEEDEDESDLARRFASVDLDTVSPDNIWEMLSPSEREKFLRALQDPNSEVAKQLLASEELRKNIREPWWEDRRSRDEHGEPEEPVMMTIPVAMLKPVPNRPLLVYNLAAICITYTFVVRHLGLVSFSSKLCDRADLEIGIELLSTLVPFLTARKSTLVHTSLSGTLTDLCSRFDVQNTPSPDLLSALLRDSAFLMSPMDVMEHPESTDNTLELHPHRRLLLVLSDIEQLFSLGSVPQQSKHVAHKLTFYSAHVASMPSPLLRSVAAELRAKSMVLNEEAQAHQHDMTATVPAATVRKPIVEEI
;
A
#
# COMPACT_ATOMS: atom_id res chain seq x y z
N MET A 1 21.18 -7.01 8.96
CA MET A 1 20.68 -6.20 10.09
C MET A 1 21.82 -5.72 10.96
N LEU A 2 22.89 -6.52 11.08
CA LEU A 2 24.09 -6.19 11.83
C LEU A 2 24.83 -4.94 11.32
N GLU A 3 24.84 -4.67 10.02
CA GLU A 3 25.45 -3.44 9.48
C GLU A 3 24.63 -2.18 9.81
N LEU A 4 23.30 -2.31 9.92
CA LEU A 4 22.43 -1.22 10.38
C LEU A 4 22.58 -0.93 11.87
N LEU A 5 22.67 -1.98 12.69
CA LEU A 5 22.92 -1.85 14.11
C LEU A 5 24.29 -1.22 14.38
N LYS A 6 25.31 -1.59 13.59
CA LYS A 6 26.64 -1.00 13.68
C LYS A 6 26.65 0.49 13.30
N ARG A 7 25.92 0.89 12.25
CA ARG A 7 25.80 2.31 11.86
C ARG A 7 25.01 3.16 12.86
N PHE A 8 24.00 2.56 13.52
CA PHE A 8 23.23 3.21 14.58
C PHE A 8 24.09 3.53 15.82
N GLU A 9 25.10 2.70 16.07
CA GLU A 9 26.11 2.88 17.11
C GLU A 9 27.10 3.98 16.71
N ASP A 10 27.64 3.92 15.48
CA ASP A 10 28.64 4.87 14.95
C ASP A 10 28.13 6.33 14.92
N GLU A 11 26.87 6.60 14.52
CA GLU A 11 26.31 7.98 14.51
C GLU A 11 25.91 8.51 15.90
N SER A 12 25.85 7.64 16.92
CA SER A 12 25.53 8.05 18.28
C SER A 12 26.71 8.66 19.04
N VAL A 13 27.93 8.51 18.50
CA VAL A 13 29.17 9.05 19.06
C VAL A 13 29.38 10.52 18.67
N GLU A 14 28.88 10.96 17.50
CA GLU A 14 29.08 12.34 17.03
C GLU A 14 28.20 13.39 17.74
N ASP A 15 27.05 12.98 18.32
CA ASP A 15 26.13 13.89 19.03
C ASP A 15 26.37 13.94 20.56
N ALA A 16 27.36 13.19 21.05
CA ALA A 16 27.74 13.09 22.45
C ALA A 16 29.17 13.60 22.71
N GLU A 17 29.51 14.77 22.16
CA GLU A 17 30.69 15.53 22.61
C GLU A 17 30.46 16.09 24.04
N ALA A 18 30.51 15.24 25.07
CA ALA A 18 30.88 15.56 26.47
C ALA A 18 30.56 14.43 27.48
N SER A 19 30.83 13.17 27.18
CA SER A 19 30.92 12.17 28.25
C SER A 19 32.09 11.23 28.00
N GLU A 20 33.20 11.49 28.70
CA GLU A 20 34.29 10.54 28.90
C GLU A 20 33.77 9.37 29.75
N GLU A 21 33.03 8.44 29.14
CA GLU A 21 32.83 7.10 29.67
C GLU A 21 33.27 6.09 28.60
N ASP A 22 34.54 5.71 28.71
CA ASP A 22 35.20 4.59 28.01
C ASP A 22 34.60 3.22 28.44
N GLU A 23 33.31 2.97 28.24
CA GLU A 23 32.75 1.62 28.41
C GLU A 23 31.89 1.20 27.19
N ASP A 24 32.50 0.31 26.40
CA ASP A 24 31.86 -0.72 25.57
C ASP A 24 31.35 -0.39 24.15
N GLU A 25 32.22 0.16 23.29
CA GLU A 25 32.11 0.23 21.81
C GLU A 25 31.94 -1.13 21.08
N SER A 26 31.59 -2.21 21.78
CA SER A 26 31.43 -3.55 21.17
C SER A 26 30.28 -4.37 21.75
N ASP A 27 29.51 -3.86 22.71
CA ASP A 27 28.57 -4.68 23.46
C ASP A 27 27.38 -5.12 22.59
N LEU A 28 26.81 -4.24 21.76
CA LEU A 28 25.62 -4.58 20.99
C LEU A 28 25.91 -5.63 19.90
N ALA A 29 26.89 -5.37 19.05
CA ALA A 29 27.30 -6.31 18.00
C ALA A 29 27.76 -7.65 18.59
N ARG A 30 28.42 -7.66 19.76
CA ARG A 30 28.79 -8.91 20.47
C ARG A 30 27.59 -9.61 21.07
N ARG A 31 26.62 -8.89 21.63
CA ARG A 31 25.39 -9.46 22.21
C ARG A 31 24.52 -10.12 21.14
N PHE A 32 24.46 -9.54 19.94
CA PHE A 32 23.72 -10.10 18.82
C PHE A 32 24.53 -11.09 17.96
N ALA A 33 25.86 -11.18 18.12
CA ALA A 33 26.71 -12.08 17.32
C ALA A 33 26.39 -13.57 17.52
N SER A 34 25.80 -13.96 18.65
CA SER A 34 25.42 -15.34 18.96
C SER A 34 23.93 -15.63 18.78
N VAL A 35 23.15 -14.61 18.42
CA VAL A 35 21.69 -14.67 18.35
C VAL A 35 21.28 -14.85 16.90
N ASP A 36 20.58 -15.95 16.62
CA ASP A 36 20.00 -16.18 15.30
C ASP A 36 18.73 -15.33 15.14
N LEU A 37 18.91 -14.16 14.52
CA LEU A 37 17.87 -13.16 14.34
C LEU A 37 16.67 -13.65 13.53
N ASP A 38 16.82 -14.74 12.75
CA ASP A 38 15.74 -15.31 11.95
C ASP A 38 14.80 -16.21 12.78
N THR A 39 15.22 -16.62 13.98
CA THR A 39 14.44 -17.53 14.85
C THR A 39 14.05 -16.92 16.19
N VAL A 40 14.66 -15.80 16.59
CA VAL A 40 14.38 -15.15 17.87
C VAL A 40 13.13 -14.28 17.80
N SER A 41 12.29 -14.35 18.84
CA SER A 41 11.06 -13.55 18.91
C SER A 41 11.36 -12.04 19.08
N PRO A 42 10.49 -11.16 18.56
CA PRO A 42 10.65 -9.71 18.70
C PRO A 42 10.78 -9.24 20.15
N ASP A 43 10.04 -9.88 21.07
CA ASP A 43 10.09 -9.56 22.50
C ASP A 43 11.47 -9.86 23.11
N ASN A 44 12.13 -10.94 22.68
CA ASN A 44 13.47 -11.30 23.15
C ASN A 44 14.52 -10.33 22.61
N ILE A 45 14.39 -9.89 21.34
CA ILE A 45 15.25 -8.85 20.76
C ILE A 45 15.07 -7.54 21.55
N TRP A 46 13.82 -7.20 21.89
CA TRP A 46 13.52 -6.02 22.68
C TRP A 46 14.13 -6.10 24.08
N GLU A 47 14.04 -7.25 24.75
CA GLU A 47 14.67 -7.49 26.06
C GLU A 47 16.20 -7.41 26.02
N MET A 48 16.79 -7.78 24.88
CA MET A 48 18.23 -7.65 24.61
C MET A 48 18.68 -6.24 24.25
N LEU A 49 17.79 -5.24 24.17
CA LEU A 49 18.19 -3.84 24.04
C LEU A 49 18.34 -3.20 25.41
N SER A 50 19.34 -2.32 25.59
CA SER A 50 19.46 -1.49 26.78
C SER A 50 18.30 -0.48 26.88
N PRO A 51 17.99 0.05 28.09
CA PRO A 51 16.91 1.01 28.24
C PRO A 51 17.07 2.27 27.37
N SER A 52 18.30 2.74 27.17
CA SER A 52 18.63 3.89 26.34
C SER A 52 18.43 3.60 24.84
N GLU A 53 18.79 2.40 24.37
CA GLU A 53 18.52 1.96 23.00
C GLU A 53 17.02 1.85 22.71
N ARG A 54 16.25 1.28 23.65
CA ARG A 54 14.78 1.19 23.52
C ARG A 54 14.17 2.58 23.43
N GLU A 55 14.61 3.52 24.25
CA GLU A 55 14.13 4.90 24.19
C GLU A 55 14.47 5.56 22.86
N LYS A 56 15.70 5.38 22.36
CA LYS A 56 16.11 5.88 21.03
C LYS A 56 15.28 5.28 19.91
N PHE A 57 15.03 3.97 19.92
CA PHE A 57 14.16 3.30 18.94
C PHE A 57 12.72 3.84 19.00
N LEU A 58 12.14 3.98 20.20
CA LEU A 58 10.82 4.56 20.37
C LEU A 58 10.75 6.01 19.90
N ARG A 59 11.81 6.79 20.12
CA ARG A 59 11.92 8.17 19.64
C ARG A 59 11.99 8.24 18.12
N ALA A 60 12.78 7.38 17.49
CA ALA A 60 12.83 7.25 16.03
C ALA A 60 11.48 6.80 15.44
N LEU A 61 10.74 5.92 16.13
CA LEU A 61 9.41 5.49 15.73
C LEU A 61 8.36 6.61 15.86
N GLN A 62 8.52 7.49 16.86
CA GLN A 62 7.62 8.63 17.08
C GLN A 62 7.88 9.80 16.12
N ASP A 63 9.12 9.95 15.64
CA ASP A 63 9.48 10.95 14.63
C ASP A 63 10.03 10.30 13.35
N PRO A 64 9.14 9.94 12.39
CA PRO A 64 9.55 9.34 11.12
C PRO A 64 10.36 10.29 10.23
N ASN A 65 10.42 11.59 10.55
CA ASN A 65 11.24 12.56 9.83
C ASN A 65 12.65 12.72 10.41
N SER A 66 12.93 12.11 11.56
CA SER A 66 14.28 12.09 12.13
C SER A 66 15.25 11.40 11.16
N GLU A 67 16.51 11.83 11.17
CA GLU A 67 17.53 11.30 10.26
C GLU A 67 17.72 9.79 10.44
N VAL A 68 17.70 9.35 11.71
CA VAL A 68 17.77 7.94 12.09
C VAL A 68 16.59 7.13 11.54
N ALA A 69 15.36 7.64 11.68
CA ALA A 69 14.19 6.95 11.11
C ALA A 69 14.26 6.89 9.58
N LYS A 70 14.71 7.95 8.91
CA LYS A 70 14.92 7.97 7.45
C LYS A 70 15.97 6.96 7.02
N GLN A 71 17.08 6.83 7.75
CA GLN A 71 18.10 5.83 7.44
C GLN A 71 17.60 4.40 7.63
N LEU A 72 16.84 4.12 8.70
CA LEU A 72 16.21 2.83 8.93
C LEU A 72 15.24 2.47 7.79
N LEU A 73 14.39 3.43 7.40
CA LEU A 73 13.44 3.28 6.30
C LEU A 73 14.12 3.20 4.93
N ALA A 74 15.29 3.82 4.76
CA ALA A 74 16.07 3.78 3.52
C ALA A 74 16.98 2.55 3.39
N SER A 75 17.05 1.71 4.42
CA SER A 75 17.96 0.59 4.50
C SER A 75 17.71 -0.49 3.44
N GLU A 76 18.78 -1.05 2.89
CA GLU A 76 18.69 -2.06 1.82
C GLU A 76 18.00 -3.35 2.30
N GLU A 77 18.14 -3.67 3.58
CA GLU A 77 17.58 -4.87 4.18
C GLU A 77 16.08 -4.74 4.42
N LEU A 78 15.62 -3.56 4.84
CA LEU A 78 14.18 -3.30 4.88
C LEU A 78 13.62 -3.33 3.46
N ARG A 79 14.31 -2.74 2.48
CA ARG A 79 13.91 -2.81 1.07
C ARG A 79 13.85 -4.24 0.52
N LYS A 80 14.72 -5.15 0.98
CA LYS A 80 14.66 -6.59 0.64
C LYS A 80 13.43 -7.29 1.22
N ASN A 81 12.91 -6.79 2.35
CA ASN A 81 11.74 -7.35 3.02
C ASN A 81 10.43 -6.64 2.66
N ILE A 82 10.47 -5.40 2.17
CA ILE A 82 9.31 -4.71 1.62
C ILE A 82 8.88 -5.48 0.38
N ARG A 83 7.73 -6.15 0.49
CA ARG A 83 7.14 -6.81 -0.65
C ARG A 83 6.27 -5.80 -1.39
N GLU A 84 6.51 -5.65 -2.67
CA GLU A 84 5.68 -4.79 -3.51
C GLU A 84 4.31 -5.44 -3.75
N PRO A 85 3.26 -4.64 -4.00
CA PRO A 85 1.98 -5.18 -4.39
C PRO A 85 2.10 -6.06 -5.65
N TRP A 86 1.28 -7.11 -5.75
CA TRP A 86 1.37 -8.11 -6.83
C TRP A 86 1.30 -7.53 -8.26
N TRP A 87 0.83 -6.30 -8.43
CA TRP A 87 0.73 -5.63 -9.73
C TRP A 87 1.96 -4.82 -10.14
N GLU A 88 2.91 -4.56 -9.25
CA GLU A 88 4.16 -3.83 -9.58
C GLU A 88 5.24 -4.77 -10.14
N ASP A 89 5.14 -6.07 -9.87
CA ASP A 89 6.25 -7.00 -10.10
C ASP A 89 6.23 -7.67 -11.49
N ARG A 90 6.84 -7.00 -12.46
CA ARG A 90 7.11 -7.57 -13.80
C ARG A 90 8.59 -7.86 -14.06
N ARG A 91 9.49 -7.51 -13.14
CA ARG A 91 10.94 -7.51 -13.38
C ARG A 91 11.74 -8.48 -12.50
N SER A 92 11.16 -9.04 -11.44
CA SER A 92 11.86 -9.96 -10.53
C SER A 92 11.71 -11.46 -10.88
N ARG A 93 10.99 -11.80 -11.97
CA ARG A 93 10.58 -13.17 -12.34
C ARG A 93 11.69 -14.21 -12.48
N ASP A 94 12.95 -13.80 -12.45
CA ASP A 94 14.05 -14.65 -12.90
C ASP A 94 14.76 -15.44 -11.78
N GLU A 95 14.55 -15.17 -10.47
CA GLU A 95 15.37 -15.88 -9.46
C GLU A 95 14.65 -16.48 -8.24
N HIS A 96 13.52 -15.94 -7.76
CA HIS A 96 12.93 -16.39 -6.47
C HIS A 96 11.39 -16.46 -6.46
N GLY A 97 10.82 -17.52 -7.04
CA GLY A 97 9.43 -17.95 -6.79
C GLY A 97 8.38 -17.46 -7.80
N GLU A 98 7.28 -18.21 -7.91
CA GLU A 98 6.14 -17.81 -8.73
C GLU A 98 5.48 -16.55 -8.14
N PRO A 99 5.05 -15.58 -8.97
CA PRO A 99 4.39 -14.38 -8.48
C PRO A 99 3.14 -14.76 -7.70
N GLU A 100 3.06 -14.33 -6.44
CA GLU A 100 1.95 -14.61 -5.53
C GLU A 100 0.73 -13.72 -5.85
N GLU A 101 0.18 -13.95 -7.04
CA GLU A 101 -1.06 -13.31 -7.48
C GLU A 101 -2.26 -13.86 -6.70
N PRO A 102 -3.33 -13.05 -6.51
CA PRO A 102 -4.56 -13.51 -5.90
C PRO A 102 -5.20 -14.67 -6.66
N VAL A 103 -5.85 -15.59 -5.95
CA VAL A 103 -6.65 -16.65 -6.57
C VAL A 103 -7.90 -16.06 -7.23
N MET A 104 -8.12 -16.38 -8.51
CA MET A 104 -9.30 -15.93 -9.26
C MET A 104 -10.59 -16.56 -8.70
N MET A 105 -11.60 -15.72 -8.44
CA MET A 105 -12.90 -16.18 -7.98
C MET A 105 -13.73 -16.81 -9.10
N THR A 106 -14.68 -17.68 -8.74
CA THR A 106 -15.63 -18.25 -9.69
C THR A 106 -16.81 -17.31 -9.93
N ILE A 107 -17.21 -17.13 -11.19
CA ILE A 107 -18.38 -16.33 -11.57
C ILE A 107 -19.44 -17.27 -12.17
N PRO A 108 -20.66 -17.34 -11.61
CA PRO A 108 -21.71 -18.14 -12.19
C PRO A 108 -22.03 -17.73 -13.63
N VAL A 109 -22.02 -18.67 -14.57
CA VAL A 109 -22.26 -18.42 -16.01
C VAL A 109 -23.57 -17.67 -16.27
N ALA A 110 -24.59 -17.90 -15.44
CA ALA A 110 -25.87 -17.21 -15.53
C ALA A 110 -25.76 -15.68 -15.35
N MET A 111 -24.73 -15.19 -14.66
CA MET A 111 -24.51 -13.76 -14.39
C MET A 111 -23.71 -13.04 -15.49
N LEU A 112 -23.04 -13.78 -16.36
CA LEU A 112 -22.24 -13.25 -17.48
C LEU A 112 -23.09 -12.70 -18.64
N LYS A 113 -24.42 -12.87 -18.58
CA LYS A 113 -25.32 -12.37 -19.61
C LYS A 113 -25.36 -10.83 -19.57
N PRO A 114 -25.20 -10.16 -20.72
CA PRO A 114 -25.37 -8.71 -20.80
C PRO A 114 -26.82 -8.39 -20.45
N VAL A 115 -27.01 -7.55 -19.43
CA VAL A 115 -28.33 -7.07 -19.04
C VAL A 115 -28.50 -5.66 -19.62
N PRO A 116 -29.51 -5.43 -20.47
CA PRO A 116 -29.79 -4.11 -21.00
C PRO A 116 -30.14 -3.15 -19.85
N ASN A 117 -29.71 -1.89 -19.95
CA ASN A 117 -30.01 -0.81 -19.00
C ASN A 117 -29.41 -0.96 -17.58
N ARG A 118 -28.28 -1.67 -17.41
CA ARG A 118 -27.56 -1.65 -16.13
C ARG A 118 -27.00 -0.24 -15.84
N PRO A 119 -27.07 0.24 -14.59
CA PRO A 119 -26.38 1.45 -14.19
C PRO A 119 -24.87 1.29 -14.44
N LEU A 120 -24.21 2.39 -14.81
CA LEU A 120 -22.76 2.40 -15.03
C LEU A 120 -22.07 2.36 -13.66
N LEU A 121 -21.58 1.17 -13.27
CA LEU A 121 -20.90 0.97 -11.99
C LEU A 121 -19.37 1.17 -12.09
N VAL A 122 -18.90 1.74 -13.20
CA VAL A 122 -17.47 1.89 -13.48
C VAL A 122 -16.76 2.79 -12.46
N TYR A 123 -17.44 3.82 -11.94
CA TYR A 123 -16.89 4.70 -10.90
C TYR A 123 -16.95 4.08 -9.50
N ASN A 124 -17.88 3.16 -9.24
CA ASN A 124 -17.82 2.30 -8.06
C ASN A 124 -16.62 1.35 -8.15
N LEU A 125 -16.36 0.76 -9.31
CA LEU A 125 -15.17 -0.07 -9.53
C LEU A 125 -13.88 0.73 -9.34
N ALA A 126 -13.84 1.99 -9.80
CA ALA A 126 -12.72 2.89 -9.50
C ALA A 126 -12.57 3.13 -7.99
N ALA A 127 -13.67 3.35 -7.26
CA ALA A 127 -13.63 3.50 -5.82
C ALA A 127 -13.07 2.25 -5.12
N ILE A 128 -13.49 1.06 -5.57
CA ILE A 128 -12.98 -0.23 -5.08
C ILE A 128 -11.47 -0.34 -5.35
N CYS A 129 -11.01 -0.04 -6.57
CA CYS A 129 -9.59 -0.10 -6.91
C CYS A 129 -8.74 0.86 -6.09
N ILE A 130 -9.18 2.12 -5.92
CA ILE A 130 -8.44 3.12 -5.13
C ILE A 130 -8.34 2.68 -3.67
N THR A 131 -9.44 2.15 -3.13
CA THR A 131 -9.46 1.66 -1.76
C THR A 131 -8.59 0.42 -1.61
N TYR A 132 -8.66 -0.51 -2.55
CA TYR A 132 -7.83 -1.71 -2.56
C TYR A 132 -6.34 -1.37 -2.60
N THR A 133 -5.92 -0.52 -3.54
CA THR A 133 -4.51 -0.10 -3.64
C THR A 133 -4.07 0.66 -2.40
N PHE A 134 -4.96 1.45 -1.79
CA PHE A 134 -4.68 2.11 -0.52
C PHE A 134 -4.42 1.10 0.58
N VAL A 135 -5.34 0.16 0.81
CA VAL A 135 -5.20 -0.80 1.92
C VAL A 135 -3.96 -1.67 1.74
N VAL A 136 -3.72 -2.19 0.53
CA VAL A 136 -2.55 -3.03 0.25
C VAL A 136 -1.25 -2.26 0.48
N ARG A 137 -1.13 -1.02 0.00
CA ARG A 137 0.08 -0.20 0.24
C ARG A 137 0.21 0.26 1.68
N HIS A 138 -0.90 0.63 2.32
CA HIS A 138 -0.93 1.12 3.69
C HIS A 138 -0.50 0.03 4.68
N LEU A 139 -0.91 -1.20 4.42
CA LEU A 139 -0.52 -2.37 5.23
C LEU A 139 0.78 -3.05 4.74
N GLY A 140 1.40 -2.57 3.66
CA GLY A 140 2.61 -3.18 3.11
C GLY A 140 2.43 -4.63 2.63
N LEU A 141 1.23 -4.96 2.13
CA LEU A 141 0.86 -6.31 1.71
C LEU A 141 1.19 -6.56 0.23
N VAL A 142 1.43 -7.83 -0.13
CA VAL A 142 1.42 -8.26 -1.53
C VAL A 142 -0.01 -8.47 -2.02
N SER A 143 -0.81 -9.20 -1.24
CA SER A 143 -2.22 -9.55 -1.46
C SER A 143 -2.87 -9.92 -0.12
N PHE A 144 -4.20 -10.09 -0.10
CA PHE A 144 -4.94 -10.60 1.07
C PHE A 144 -4.97 -12.13 1.16
N SER A 145 -4.16 -12.82 0.35
CA SER A 145 -4.03 -14.27 0.39
C SER A 145 -3.57 -14.75 1.78
N SER A 146 -4.19 -15.83 2.28
CA SER A 146 -3.94 -16.36 3.63
C SER A 146 -2.50 -16.77 3.90
N LYS A 147 -1.67 -16.90 2.87
CA LYS A 147 -0.24 -17.22 3.00
C LYS A 147 0.59 -16.02 3.47
N LEU A 148 0.10 -14.80 3.25
CA LEU A 148 0.89 -13.57 3.29
C LEU A 148 0.36 -12.51 4.24
N CYS A 149 -0.83 -12.74 4.78
CA CYS A 149 -1.53 -11.78 5.60
C CYS A 149 -1.84 -12.44 6.95
N ASP A 150 -1.41 -11.81 8.04
CA ASP A 150 -1.76 -12.27 9.37
C ASP A 150 -3.20 -11.88 9.73
N ARG A 151 -3.71 -12.36 10.86
CA ARG A 151 -5.09 -12.07 11.25
C ARG A 151 -5.33 -10.60 11.59
N ALA A 152 -4.33 -9.90 12.15
CA ALA A 152 -4.48 -8.50 12.54
C ALA A 152 -4.60 -7.61 11.30
N ASP A 153 -3.78 -7.85 10.28
CA ASP A 153 -3.83 -7.19 8.99
C ASP A 153 -5.17 -7.42 8.28
N LEU A 154 -5.72 -8.64 8.35
CA LEU A 154 -7.04 -8.94 7.80
C LEU A 154 -8.15 -8.13 8.49
N GLU A 155 -8.09 -8.00 9.82
CA GLU A 155 -9.07 -7.24 10.60
C GLU A 155 -9.00 -5.73 10.27
N ILE A 156 -7.79 -5.16 10.19
CA ILE A 156 -7.58 -3.76 9.79
C ILE A 156 -8.01 -3.53 8.34
N GLY A 157 -7.66 -4.45 7.43
CA GLY A 157 -8.06 -4.37 6.02
C GLY A 157 -9.57 -4.38 5.83
N ILE A 158 -10.29 -5.22 6.59
CA ILE A 158 -11.76 -5.26 6.61
C ILE A 158 -12.34 -3.95 7.13
N GLU A 159 -11.77 -3.38 8.19
CA GLU A 159 -12.20 -2.10 8.76
C GLU A 159 -12.04 -0.97 7.74
N LEU A 160 -10.86 -0.83 7.14
CA LEU A 160 -10.56 0.20 6.14
C LEU A 160 -11.49 0.09 4.91
N LEU A 161 -11.67 -1.11 4.37
CA LEU A 161 -12.62 -1.35 3.26
C LEU A 161 -14.07 -1.05 3.67
N SER A 162 -14.46 -1.40 4.90
CA SER A 162 -15.81 -1.14 5.39
C SER A 162 -16.11 0.35 5.52
N THR A 163 -15.11 1.14 5.92
CA THR A 163 -15.21 2.59 6.08
C THR A 163 -15.19 3.31 4.74
N LEU A 164 -14.24 2.96 3.86
CA LEU A 164 -13.99 3.68 2.60
C LEU A 164 -15.00 3.30 1.50
N VAL A 165 -15.41 2.04 1.42
CA VAL A 165 -16.39 1.55 0.41
C VAL A 165 -17.59 0.87 1.06
N PRO A 166 -18.41 1.60 1.84
CA PRO A 166 -19.54 1.01 2.55
C PRO A 166 -20.61 0.47 1.60
N PHE A 167 -20.58 0.82 0.31
CA PHE A 167 -21.48 0.20 -0.66
C PHE A 167 -21.18 -1.27 -0.94
N LEU A 168 -19.97 -1.75 -0.61
CA LEU A 168 -19.68 -3.17 -0.56
C LEU A 168 -20.17 -3.79 0.76
N THR A 169 -19.85 -3.17 1.89
CA THR A 169 -20.01 -3.80 3.21
C THR A 169 -21.38 -3.56 3.86
N ALA A 170 -22.04 -2.44 3.59
CA ALA A 170 -23.39 -2.18 4.11
C ALA A 170 -24.44 -2.84 3.21
N ARG A 171 -25.19 -3.80 3.76
CA ARG A 171 -26.20 -4.58 3.03
C ARG A 171 -27.25 -3.74 2.28
N LYS A 172 -27.62 -2.57 2.82
CA LYS A 172 -28.65 -1.68 2.27
C LYS A 172 -28.11 -0.53 1.43
N SER A 173 -26.79 -0.42 1.28
CA SER A 173 -26.22 0.68 0.50
C SER A 173 -26.52 0.50 -0.99
N THR A 174 -26.98 1.58 -1.60
CA THR A 174 -27.35 1.72 -3.01
C THR A 174 -26.53 2.82 -3.69
N LEU A 175 -25.40 3.21 -3.08
CA LEU A 175 -24.55 4.28 -3.59
C LEU A 175 -23.99 3.91 -4.97
N VAL A 176 -24.25 4.78 -5.94
CA VAL A 176 -23.70 4.69 -7.29
C VAL A 176 -22.97 5.99 -7.57
N HIS A 177 -21.67 5.89 -7.84
CA HIS A 177 -20.88 7.04 -8.26
C HIS A 177 -21.08 7.31 -9.75
N THR A 178 -21.21 8.59 -10.11
CA THR A 178 -21.50 9.02 -11.48
C THR A 178 -20.33 9.72 -12.16
N SER A 179 -19.26 10.03 -11.43
CA SER A 179 -18.05 10.67 -11.94
C SER A 179 -16.84 10.35 -11.06
N LEU A 180 -15.63 10.46 -11.61
CA LEU A 180 -14.41 10.25 -10.84
C LEU A 180 -14.24 11.30 -9.74
N SER A 181 -14.51 12.58 -10.03
CA SER A 181 -14.43 13.64 -9.02
C SER A 181 -15.35 13.36 -7.83
N GLY A 182 -16.59 12.91 -8.07
CA GLY A 182 -17.51 12.53 -7.00
C GLY A 182 -17.03 11.32 -6.20
N THR A 183 -16.44 10.32 -6.86
CA THR A 183 -15.78 9.19 -6.20
C THR A 183 -14.65 9.65 -5.28
N LEU A 184 -13.76 10.51 -5.77
CA LEU A 184 -12.62 11.00 -4.99
C LEU A 184 -13.08 11.86 -3.81
N THR A 185 -14.06 12.75 -4.01
CA THR A 185 -14.60 13.55 -2.91
C THR A 185 -15.24 12.67 -1.83
N ASP A 186 -16.03 11.65 -2.20
CA ASP A 186 -16.62 10.72 -1.23
C ASP A 186 -15.54 9.92 -0.48
N LEU A 187 -14.54 9.36 -1.18
CA LEU A 187 -13.43 8.65 -0.55
C LEU A 187 -12.62 9.56 0.38
N CYS A 188 -12.24 10.75 -0.08
CA CYS A 188 -11.50 11.73 0.71
C CYS A 188 -12.24 12.13 1.98
N SER A 189 -13.57 12.22 1.94
CA SER A 189 -14.39 12.55 3.12
C SER A 189 -14.45 11.43 4.17
N ARG A 190 -14.02 10.21 3.81
CA ARG A 190 -14.05 9.02 4.67
C ARG A 190 -12.68 8.66 5.25
N PHE A 191 -11.61 9.25 4.76
CA PHE A 191 -10.31 9.08 5.43
C PHE A 191 -10.33 9.84 6.75
N ASP A 192 -9.94 9.14 7.82
CA ASP A 192 -9.68 9.78 9.10
C ASP A 192 -8.44 10.67 9.01
N VAL A 193 -8.29 11.59 9.97
CA VAL A 193 -7.14 12.51 10.04
C VAL A 193 -5.81 11.74 10.05
N GLN A 194 -5.78 10.55 10.64
CA GLN A 194 -4.58 9.69 10.71
C GLN A 194 -4.31 8.93 9.40
N ASN A 195 -5.35 8.67 8.60
CA ASN A 195 -5.27 7.84 7.39
C ASN A 195 -5.44 8.65 6.10
N THR A 196 -5.39 9.98 6.19
CA THR A 196 -5.55 10.84 5.03
C THR A 196 -4.33 10.71 4.13
N PRO A 197 -4.48 10.24 2.88
CA PRO A 197 -3.35 10.05 1.98
C PRO A 197 -2.75 11.41 1.62
N SER A 198 -1.42 11.50 1.62
CA SER A 198 -0.72 12.65 1.05
C SER A 198 -1.06 12.79 -0.46
N PRO A 199 -0.89 13.99 -1.05
CA PRO A 199 -1.09 14.17 -2.50
C PRO A 199 -0.26 13.20 -3.35
N ASP A 200 0.99 12.93 -2.94
CA ASP A 200 1.89 11.98 -3.61
C ASP A 200 1.36 10.54 -3.51
N LEU A 201 0.89 10.12 -2.33
CA LEU A 201 0.29 8.81 -2.15
C LEU A 201 -0.98 8.70 -2.99
N LEU A 202 -1.89 9.68 -2.91
CA LEU A 202 -3.12 9.67 -3.70
C LEU A 202 -2.82 9.61 -5.21
N SER A 203 -1.82 10.34 -5.69
CA SER A 203 -1.35 10.24 -7.07
C SER A 203 -0.93 8.80 -7.43
N ALA A 204 -0.12 8.15 -6.59
CA ALA A 204 0.30 6.76 -6.79
C ALA A 204 -0.91 5.80 -6.79
N LEU A 205 -1.86 5.97 -5.86
CA LEU A 205 -3.06 5.13 -5.77
C LEU A 205 -3.93 5.22 -7.02
N LEU A 206 -4.07 6.41 -7.60
CA LEU A 206 -4.80 6.61 -8.86
C LEU A 206 -4.07 5.99 -10.05
N ARG A 207 -2.73 6.06 -10.08
CA ARG A 207 -1.92 5.42 -11.11
C ARG A 207 -2.07 3.90 -11.06
N ASP A 208 -2.01 3.31 -9.87
CA ASP A 208 -2.19 1.87 -9.66
C ASP A 208 -3.60 1.43 -10.04
N SER A 209 -4.60 2.19 -9.59
CA SER A 209 -6.00 1.92 -9.94
C SER A 209 -6.20 1.96 -11.45
N ALA A 210 -5.59 2.92 -12.14
CA ALA A 210 -5.64 2.97 -13.60
C ALA A 210 -4.97 1.75 -14.24
N PHE A 211 -3.85 1.27 -13.70
CA PHE A 211 -3.17 0.06 -14.18
C PHE A 211 -4.03 -1.20 -13.99
N LEU A 212 -4.68 -1.34 -12.83
CA LEU A 212 -5.56 -2.47 -12.50
C LEU A 212 -6.85 -2.47 -13.32
N MET A 213 -7.41 -1.29 -13.60
CA MET A 213 -8.63 -1.14 -14.42
C MET A 213 -8.37 -1.23 -15.93
N SER A 214 -7.12 -1.08 -16.37
CA SER A 214 -6.80 -1.10 -17.80
C SER A 214 -6.95 -2.51 -18.39
N PRO A 215 -7.76 -2.68 -19.45
CA PRO A 215 -7.80 -3.94 -20.18
C PRO A 215 -6.43 -4.31 -20.75
N MET A 216 -6.14 -5.61 -20.83
CA MET A 216 -4.93 -6.11 -21.50
C MET A 216 -5.04 -5.91 -23.03
N ASP A 217 -3.96 -5.43 -23.65
CA ASP A 217 -3.94 -5.10 -25.08
C ASP A 217 -3.69 -6.31 -25.99
N VAL A 218 -2.99 -7.34 -25.48
CA VAL A 218 -2.66 -8.56 -26.21
C VAL A 218 -3.25 -9.73 -25.46
N MET A 219 -4.08 -10.50 -26.16
CA MET A 219 -4.64 -11.74 -25.65
C MET A 219 -4.11 -12.88 -26.50
N GLU A 220 -3.52 -13.88 -25.85
CA GLU A 220 -3.23 -15.15 -26.50
C GLU A 220 -4.56 -15.82 -26.87
N HIS A 221 -4.63 -16.40 -28.06
CA HIS A 221 -5.84 -17.09 -28.50
C HIS A 221 -5.99 -18.37 -27.67
N PRO A 222 -7.10 -18.56 -26.94
CA PRO A 222 -7.25 -19.75 -26.11
C PRO A 222 -7.32 -21.00 -26.99
N GLU A 223 -6.31 -21.86 -26.93
CA GLU A 223 -6.32 -23.18 -27.60
C GLU A 223 -7.27 -24.18 -26.91
N SER A 224 -7.72 -23.88 -25.69
CA SER A 224 -8.64 -24.70 -24.89
C SER A 224 -9.76 -23.87 -24.26
N THR A 225 -10.93 -24.47 -24.08
CA THR A 225 -12.14 -23.83 -23.59
C THR A 225 -12.21 -23.63 -22.06
N ASP A 226 -11.22 -24.11 -21.30
CA ASP A 226 -11.42 -24.37 -19.87
C ASP A 226 -11.01 -23.27 -18.88
N ASN A 227 -10.33 -22.19 -19.30
CA ASN A 227 -10.00 -21.07 -18.39
C ASN A 227 -10.39 -19.70 -18.96
N THR A 228 -11.70 -19.46 -19.10
CA THR A 228 -12.25 -18.24 -19.71
C THR A 228 -11.93 -16.93 -18.96
N LEU A 229 -11.70 -16.98 -17.64
CA LEU A 229 -11.45 -15.77 -16.83
C LEU A 229 -9.96 -15.41 -16.69
N GLU A 230 -9.06 -16.40 -16.66
CA GLU A 230 -7.62 -16.15 -16.56
C GLU A 230 -7.09 -15.41 -17.80
N LEU A 231 -7.63 -15.73 -18.97
CA LEU A 231 -7.28 -15.06 -20.22
C LEU A 231 -8.23 -13.88 -20.53
N HIS A 232 -9.01 -13.40 -19.56
CA HIS A 232 -9.99 -12.33 -19.82
C HIS A 232 -9.31 -10.96 -19.95
N PRO A 233 -9.72 -10.05 -20.85
CA PRO A 233 -9.06 -8.75 -21.00
C PRO A 233 -9.04 -7.92 -19.71
N HIS A 234 -10.03 -8.14 -18.83
CA HIS A 234 -10.18 -7.43 -17.55
C HIS A 234 -9.65 -8.23 -16.35
N ARG A 235 -8.75 -9.20 -16.57
CA ARG A 235 -8.22 -10.11 -15.55
C ARG A 235 -7.76 -9.39 -14.28
N ARG A 236 -6.97 -8.32 -14.39
CA ARG A 236 -6.43 -7.60 -13.23
C ARG A 236 -7.52 -7.07 -12.30
N LEU A 237 -8.57 -6.48 -12.87
CA LEU A 237 -9.71 -5.99 -12.10
C LEU A 237 -10.50 -7.15 -11.45
N LEU A 238 -10.58 -8.30 -12.13
CA LEU A 238 -11.18 -9.50 -11.53
C LEU A 238 -10.34 -10.05 -10.37
N LEU A 239 -9.00 -10.01 -10.47
CA LEU A 239 -8.10 -10.39 -9.38
C LEU A 239 -8.27 -9.49 -8.16
N VAL A 240 -8.38 -8.17 -8.34
CA VAL A 240 -8.69 -7.23 -7.25
C VAL A 240 -9.97 -7.65 -6.51
N LEU A 241 -11.05 -7.91 -7.26
CA LEU A 241 -12.32 -8.32 -6.65
C LEU A 241 -12.24 -9.68 -5.95
N SER A 242 -11.42 -10.60 -6.48
CA SER A 242 -11.20 -11.92 -5.91
C SER A 242 -10.37 -11.86 -4.63
N ASP A 243 -9.37 -10.99 -4.58
CA ASP A 243 -8.52 -10.79 -3.41
C ASP A 243 -9.32 -10.16 -2.25
N ILE A 244 -10.17 -9.19 -2.56
CA ILE A 244 -11.11 -8.62 -1.57
C ILE A 244 -12.09 -9.70 -1.09
N GLU A 245 -12.58 -10.58 -1.97
CA GLU A 245 -13.47 -11.67 -1.56
C GLU A 245 -12.77 -12.62 -0.58
N GLN A 246 -11.51 -12.96 -0.84
CA GLN A 246 -10.68 -13.75 0.08
C GLN A 246 -10.50 -13.08 1.43
N LEU A 247 -10.19 -11.78 1.47
CA LEU A 247 -10.10 -11.00 2.72
C LEU A 247 -11.36 -11.18 3.58
N PHE A 248 -12.54 -10.98 3.01
CA PHE A 248 -13.80 -11.12 3.75
C PHE A 248 -14.14 -12.58 4.11
N SER A 249 -13.70 -13.54 3.29
CA SER A 249 -13.88 -14.96 3.56
C SER A 249 -12.98 -15.47 4.70
N LEU A 250 -11.79 -14.88 4.87
CA LEU A 250 -10.82 -15.26 5.90
C LEU A 250 -11.01 -14.50 7.22
N GLY A 251 -11.23 -13.18 7.16
CA GLY A 251 -11.21 -12.32 8.34
C GLY A 251 -12.56 -11.96 8.96
N SER A 252 -13.70 -12.29 8.31
CA SER A 252 -15.01 -11.79 8.73
C SER A 252 -15.95 -12.83 9.35
N VAL A 253 -16.97 -12.35 10.06
CA VAL A 253 -18.05 -13.20 10.58
C VAL A 253 -18.84 -13.81 9.42
N PRO A 254 -19.23 -15.10 9.48
CA PRO A 254 -19.83 -15.82 8.35
C PRO A 254 -21.09 -15.20 7.72
N GLN A 255 -21.79 -14.30 8.42
CA GLN A 255 -22.96 -13.62 7.87
C GLN A 255 -22.60 -12.37 7.05
N GLN A 256 -21.60 -11.61 7.50
CA GLN A 256 -21.12 -10.41 6.81
C GLN A 256 -20.35 -10.79 5.54
N SER A 257 -19.55 -11.86 5.61
CA SER A 257 -18.79 -12.37 4.46
C SER A 257 -19.71 -12.77 3.29
N LYS A 258 -20.87 -13.40 3.56
CA LYS A 258 -21.79 -13.87 2.51
C LYS A 258 -22.37 -12.75 1.65
N HIS A 259 -22.83 -11.64 2.24
CA HIS A 259 -23.43 -10.57 1.42
C HIS A 259 -22.36 -9.79 0.67
N VAL A 260 -21.16 -9.61 1.25
CA VAL A 260 -20.04 -8.96 0.57
C VAL A 260 -19.59 -9.83 -0.60
N ALA A 261 -19.42 -11.14 -0.40
CA ALA A 261 -19.10 -12.10 -1.45
C ALA A 261 -20.11 -12.01 -2.60
N HIS A 262 -21.42 -12.01 -2.33
CA HIS A 262 -22.44 -11.85 -3.38
C HIS A 262 -22.32 -10.52 -4.15
N LYS A 263 -22.02 -9.41 -3.46
CA LYS A 263 -21.80 -8.12 -4.12
C LYS A 263 -20.54 -8.15 -4.99
N LEU A 264 -19.45 -8.72 -4.49
CA LEU A 264 -18.21 -8.89 -5.26
C LEU A 264 -18.43 -9.78 -6.49
N THR A 265 -19.14 -10.92 -6.36
CA THR A 265 -19.53 -11.75 -7.52
C THR A 265 -20.37 -10.95 -8.53
N PHE A 266 -21.27 -10.08 -8.06
CA PHE A 266 -22.04 -9.19 -8.94
C PHE A 266 -21.14 -8.16 -9.67
N TYR A 267 -20.21 -7.51 -8.97
CA TYR A 267 -19.23 -6.62 -9.59
C TYR A 267 -18.33 -7.36 -10.58
N SER A 268 -17.86 -8.56 -10.25
CA SER A 268 -17.02 -9.39 -11.12
C SER A 268 -17.77 -9.80 -12.40
N ALA A 269 -19.03 -10.21 -12.29
CA ALA A 269 -19.87 -10.47 -13.46
C ALA A 269 -20.09 -9.21 -14.31
N HIS A 270 -20.25 -8.05 -13.66
CA HIS A 270 -20.36 -6.77 -14.35
C HIS A 270 -19.08 -6.45 -15.14
N VAL A 271 -17.91 -6.61 -14.52
CA VAL A 271 -16.58 -6.43 -15.14
C VAL A 271 -16.36 -7.37 -16.31
N ALA A 272 -16.71 -8.65 -16.15
CA ALA A 272 -16.58 -9.65 -17.23
C ALA A 272 -17.44 -9.29 -18.45
N SER A 273 -18.61 -8.68 -18.24
CA SER A 273 -19.50 -8.24 -19.32
C SER A 273 -19.25 -6.81 -19.84
N MET A 274 -18.33 -6.05 -19.23
CA MET A 274 -18.15 -4.63 -19.51
C MET A 274 -17.42 -4.41 -20.84
N PRO A 275 -17.78 -3.42 -21.68
CA PRO A 275 -16.98 -3.10 -22.86
C PRO A 275 -15.61 -2.53 -22.49
N SER A 276 -14.53 -3.10 -23.03
CA SER A 276 -13.16 -2.62 -22.78
C SER A 276 -12.94 -1.12 -23.06
N PRO A 277 -13.56 -0.49 -24.08
CA PRO A 277 -13.43 0.96 -24.28
C PRO A 277 -13.89 1.79 -23.08
N LEU A 278 -14.92 1.33 -22.34
CA LEU A 278 -15.42 2.02 -21.16
C LEU A 278 -14.38 1.98 -20.02
N LEU A 279 -13.79 0.81 -19.77
CA LEU A 279 -12.72 0.66 -18.77
C LEU A 279 -11.47 1.45 -19.16
N ARG A 280 -11.09 1.45 -20.44
CA ARG A 280 -9.97 2.28 -20.94
C ARG A 280 -10.23 3.77 -20.69
N SER A 281 -11.46 4.23 -20.93
CA SER A 281 -11.83 5.64 -20.70
C SER A 281 -11.64 6.04 -19.24
N VAL A 282 -12.14 5.23 -18.30
CA VAL A 282 -12.00 5.53 -16.86
C VAL A 282 -10.56 5.36 -16.38
N ALA A 283 -9.83 4.37 -16.89
CA ALA A 283 -8.39 4.24 -16.60
C ALA A 283 -7.58 5.43 -17.13
N ALA A 284 -7.94 6.01 -18.29
CA ALA A 284 -7.33 7.24 -18.78
C ALA A 284 -7.66 8.45 -17.90
N GLU A 285 -8.91 8.56 -17.44
CA GLU A 285 -9.36 9.60 -16.50
C GLU A 285 -8.57 9.53 -15.17
N LEU A 286 -8.40 8.33 -14.61
CA LEU A 286 -7.58 8.08 -13.41
C LEU A 286 -6.11 8.49 -13.61
N ARG A 287 -5.49 8.13 -14.74
CA ARG A 287 -4.11 8.55 -15.05
C ARG A 287 -3.98 10.07 -15.17
N ALA A 288 -4.89 10.71 -15.90
CA ALA A 288 -4.88 12.15 -16.05
C ALA A 288 -4.99 12.85 -14.69
N LYS A 289 -5.87 12.36 -13.80
CA LYS A 289 -6.02 12.92 -12.46
C LYS A 289 -4.80 12.65 -11.57
N SER A 290 -4.17 11.50 -11.69
CA SER A 290 -2.90 11.17 -11.03
C SER A 290 -1.79 12.17 -11.41
N MET A 291 -1.64 12.47 -12.72
CA MET A 291 -0.65 13.43 -13.20
C MET A 291 -0.86 14.83 -12.61
N VAL A 292 -2.10 15.32 -12.60
CA VAL A 292 -2.43 16.64 -12.02
C VAL A 292 -2.06 16.71 -10.54
N LEU A 293 -2.40 15.69 -9.75
CA LEU A 293 -2.06 15.66 -8.32
C LEU A 293 -0.54 15.60 -8.09
N ASN A 294 0.18 14.87 -8.94
CA ASN A 294 1.63 14.79 -8.87
C ASN A 294 2.30 16.16 -9.17
N GLU A 295 1.81 16.88 -10.18
CA GLU A 295 2.29 18.23 -10.50
C GLU A 295 1.99 19.22 -9.37
N GLU A 296 0.79 19.16 -8.79
CA GLU A 296 0.41 19.97 -7.63
C GLU A 296 1.33 19.68 -6.43
N ALA A 297 1.62 18.42 -6.13
CA ALA A 297 2.49 18.03 -5.03
C ALA A 297 3.94 18.52 -5.22
N GLN A 298 4.48 18.40 -6.42
CA GLN A 298 5.82 18.90 -6.76
C GLN A 298 5.92 20.42 -6.65
N ALA A 299 4.88 21.14 -7.07
CA ALA A 299 4.83 22.61 -6.95
C ALA A 299 4.86 23.05 -5.48
N HIS A 300 4.15 22.37 -4.58
CA HIS A 300 4.15 22.69 -3.15
C HIS A 300 5.50 22.42 -2.49
N GLN A 301 6.22 21.36 -2.89
CA GLN A 301 7.57 21.08 -2.39
C GLN A 301 8.58 22.16 -2.82
N HIS A 302 8.49 22.65 -4.06
CA HIS A 302 9.36 23.71 -4.57
C HIS A 302 9.12 25.06 -3.86
N ASP A 303 7.88 25.37 -3.51
CA ASP A 303 7.56 26.62 -2.80
C ASP A 303 8.11 26.59 -1.35
N MET A 304 7.96 25.45 -0.64
CA MET A 304 8.48 25.30 0.72
C MET A 304 10.01 25.42 0.80
N THR A 305 10.74 24.90 -0.20
CA THR A 305 12.22 24.98 -0.25
C THR A 305 12.73 26.37 -0.62
N ALA A 306 11.97 27.17 -1.35
CA ALA A 306 12.35 28.54 -1.72
C ALA A 306 12.21 29.56 -0.58
N THR A 307 11.40 29.26 0.44
CA THR A 307 11.13 30.18 1.57
C THR A 307 12.08 30.09 2.77
N VAL A 308 13.10 29.23 2.78
CA VAL A 308 14.10 29.24 3.87
C VAL A 308 14.98 30.49 3.72
N PRO A 309 14.84 31.53 4.56
CA PRO A 309 15.65 32.73 4.43
C PRO A 309 17.08 32.34 4.78
N ALA A 310 18.03 32.65 3.89
CA ALA A 310 19.46 32.52 4.16
C ALA A 310 19.76 33.22 5.48
N ALA A 311 20.04 32.44 6.53
CA ALA A 311 20.46 32.96 7.82
C ALA A 311 21.74 33.76 7.58
N THR A 312 21.62 35.08 7.63
CA THR A 312 22.72 36.03 7.48
C THR A 312 23.80 35.68 8.50
N VAL A 313 24.85 35.00 8.04
CA VAL A 313 26.07 34.75 8.81
C VAL A 313 26.66 36.10 9.19
N ARG A 314 26.38 36.56 10.42
CA ARG A 314 27.03 37.74 10.99
C ARG A 314 28.50 37.39 11.18
N LYS A 315 29.36 37.97 10.34
CA LYS A 315 30.81 37.93 10.54
C LYS A 315 31.15 38.55 11.90
N PRO A 316 31.99 37.91 12.73
CA PRO A 316 32.47 38.53 13.95
C PRO A 316 33.35 39.73 13.61
N ILE A 317 33.00 40.88 14.19
CA ILE A 317 33.83 42.08 14.19
C ILE A 317 34.98 41.80 15.16
N VAL A 318 36.19 41.63 14.64
CA VAL A 318 37.41 41.65 15.44
C VAL A 318 37.76 43.12 15.66
N GLU A 319 37.49 43.64 16.86
CA GLU A 319 38.05 44.91 17.32
C GLU A 319 39.50 44.66 17.76
N GLU A 320 40.45 45.26 17.05
CA GLU A 320 41.83 45.42 17.50
C GLU A 320 41.88 46.50 18.61
N ILE A 321 42.41 46.14 19.77
CA ILE A 321 43.06 47.04 20.74
C ILE A 321 44.37 46.38 21.18
#